data_AF-A0A183ABC6-F1
#
_entry.id   AF-A0A183ABC6-F1
#
_cell.length_a   1.000
_cell.length_b   1.000
_cell.length_c   1.000
_cell.angle_alpha   90.00
_cell.angle_beta   90.00
_cell.angle_gamma   90.00
#
_symmetry.space_group_name_H-M   'P 1'
#
loop_
_entity.id
_entity.type
_entity.pdbx_description
1 polymer ?
#
loop_
_entity_poly.entity_id
_entity_poly.type
_entity_poly.pdbx_seq_one_letter_code
_entity_poly.pdbx_strand_id
1 'polypeptide(L)'
;MSRYALNPNLWDYTPTDEDIVWSRKPTESIIEEEIIVHHASLVFIDVGGQTKERRKWCQCFSDMTSVLFLIASSHYDEHYQDRVTKEFRNKLREAMIVFEGLINHVAFRRVSIIIFFNKTDILKEKVAAGQSNIRDEFPNYPARFDPFRLQDVQTFMVEAFVSLVNQSASESAPVPATARPAIAGRGSLSGPSFSGTTRNDIAGIMRRTSAPGSANTALAVSTPKPNVPPLRRRMLYRHFTTAVDRRNIETVFHAMQDTVLQINLRRIMMS
;
A
#
# COMPACT_ATOMS: atom_id res chain seq x y z
N MET A 1 -17.28 -37.85 1.22
CA MET A 1 -18.64 -37.97 1.79
C MET A 1 -19.20 -36.56 1.92
N SER A 2 -20.21 -36.27 1.10
CA SER A 2 -20.80 -34.94 0.87
C SER A 2 -21.49 -34.39 2.11
N ARG A 3 -21.09 -33.19 2.58
CA ARG A 3 -21.76 -32.46 3.67
C ARG A 3 -22.84 -31.48 3.19
N TYR A 4 -23.16 -31.47 1.89
CA TYR A 4 -24.19 -30.59 1.34
C TYR A 4 -25.34 -31.44 0.83
N ALA A 5 -26.13 -31.99 1.75
CA ALA A 5 -27.48 -32.39 1.44
C ALA A 5 -28.25 -31.09 1.17
N LEU A 6 -28.51 -30.80 -0.10
CA LEU A 6 -29.35 -29.68 -0.52
C LEU A 6 -30.73 -29.86 0.12
N ASN A 7 -31.11 -28.91 0.98
CA ASN A 7 -32.41 -28.88 1.62
C ASN A 7 -33.50 -28.77 0.53
N PRO A 8 -34.46 -29.69 0.43
CA PRO A 8 -35.39 -29.76 -0.70
C PRO A 8 -36.41 -28.61 -0.77
N ASN A 9 -36.47 -27.71 0.21
CA ASN A 9 -37.34 -26.52 0.19
C ASN A 9 -36.52 -25.22 0.13
N LEU A 10 -36.06 -24.86 -1.07
CA LEU A 10 -35.34 -23.60 -1.33
C LEU A 10 -36.15 -22.32 -1.05
N TRP A 11 -37.48 -22.41 -0.98
CA TRP A 11 -38.36 -21.25 -0.78
C TRP A 11 -38.37 -20.68 0.64
N ASP A 12 -37.99 -21.47 1.65
CA ASP A 12 -37.94 -21.05 3.07
C ASP A 12 -36.49 -20.91 3.59
N TYR A 13 -35.50 -20.87 2.68
CA TYR A 13 -34.10 -20.76 3.08
C TYR A 13 -33.82 -19.41 3.75
N THR A 14 -33.36 -19.45 4.99
CA THR A 14 -32.85 -18.30 5.73
C THR A 14 -31.33 -18.42 5.83
N PRO A 15 -30.55 -17.43 5.31
CA PRO A 15 -29.08 -17.48 5.38
C PRO A 15 -28.58 -17.60 6.82
N THR A 16 -27.61 -18.48 7.03
CA THR A 16 -26.88 -18.55 8.30
C THR A 16 -25.82 -17.45 8.39
N ASP A 17 -25.29 -17.21 9.59
CA ASP A 17 -24.16 -16.28 9.78
C ASP A 17 -22.96 -16.67 8.92
N GLU A 18 -22.72 -17.97 8.74
CA GLU A 18 -21.68 -18.47 7.86
C GLU A 18 -21.98 -18.08 6.41
N ASP A 19 -23.19 -18.31 5.92
CA ASP A 19 -23.60 -17.91 4.56
C ASP A 19 -23.45 -16.39 4.33
N ILE A 20 -23.75 -15.58 5.35
CA ILE A 20 -23.56 -14.13 5.32
C ILE A 20 -22.08 -13.78 5.19
N VAL A 21 -21.20 -14.42 5.97
CA VAL A 21 -19.74 -14.21 5.94
C VAL A 21 -19.13 -14.60 4.59
N TRP A 22 -19.65 -15.65 3.96
CA TRP A 22 -19.21 -16.09 2.62
C TRP A 22 -19.82 -15.26 1.48
N SER A 23 -20.91 -14.53 1.74
CA SER A 23 -21.59 -13.70 0.73
C SER A 23 -20.73 -12.52 0.31
N ARG A 24 -20.68 -12.27 -1.00
CA ARG A 24 -19.91 -11.15 -1.57
C ARG A 24 -20.84 -10.06 -2.06
N LYS A 25 -20.94 -8.98 -1.29
CA LYS A 25 -21.58 -7.72 -1.71
C LYS A 25 -20.53 -6.60 -1.78
N PRO A 26 -20.34 -5.93 -2.93
CA PRO A 26 -19.43 -4.79 -3.00
C PRO A 26 -19.94 -3.61 -2.17
N THR A 27 -19.06 -2.98 -1.38
CA THR A 27 -19.38 -1.73 -0.69
C THR A 27 -19.41 -0.58 -1.70
N GLU A 28 -20.52 0.15 -1.77
CA GLU A 28 -20.77 1.27 -2.69
C GLU A 28 -20.90 2.62 -1.98
N SER A 29 -20.85 2.63 -0.64
CA SER A 29 -20.94 3.83 0.19
C SER A 29 -19.88 3.83 1.27
N ILE A 30 -19.80 4.91 2.04
CA ILE A 30 -19.12 4.92 3.32
C ILE A 30 -20.12 4.39 4.35
N ILE A 31 -19.70 3.41 5.15
CA ILE A 31 -20.52 2.83 6.22
C ILE A 31 -19.76 3.09 7.52
N GLU A 32 -20.44 3.65 8.51
CA GLU A 32 -19.88 3.93 9.83
C GLU A 32 -20.61 3.08 10.87
N GLU A 33 -19.85 2.33 11.66
CA GLU A 33 -20.38 1.50 12.73
C GLU A 33 -19.61 1.77 14.01
N GLU A 34 -20.32 2.16 15.07
CA GLU A 34 -19.74 2.28 16.40
C GLU A 34 -19.79 0.92 17.09
N ILE A 35 -18.62 0.44 17.50
CA ILE A 35 -18.49 -0.79 18.28
C ILE A 35 -17.76 -0.50 19.59
N ILE A 36 -18.24 -1.11 20.66
CA ILE A 36 -17.57 -1.06 21.96
C ILE A 36 -16.68 -2.28 22.07
N VAL A 37 -15.38 -2.07 22.22
CA VAL A 37 -14.44 -3.18 22.45
C VAL A 37 -13.61 -2.88 23.69
N HIS A 38 -13.69 -3.77 24.69
CA HIS A 38 -13.03 -3.64 26.01
C HIS A 38 -13.20 -2.26 26.65
N HIS A 39 -14.43 -1.75 26.68
CA HIS A 39 -14.79 -0.44 27.26
C HIS A 39 -14.25 0.79 26.52
N ALA A 40 -13.68 0.62 25.32
CA ALA A 40 -13.39 1.72 24.40
C ALA A 40 -14.42 1.74 23.26
N SER A 41 -14.96 2.92 22.96
CA SER A 41 -15.77 3.12 21.74
C SER A 41 -14.83 3.30 20.54
N LEU A 42 -15.03 2.48 19.52
CA LEU A 42 -14.33 2.52 18.24
C LEU A 42 -15.36 2.74 17.14
N VAL A 43 -15.13 3.74 16.29
CA VAL A 43 -15.90 3.93 15.07
C VAL A 43 -15.15 3.25 13.92
N PHE A 44 -15.74 2.20 13.35
CA PHE A 44 -15.27 1.56 12.14
C PHE A 44 -15.89 2.24 10.94
N ILE A 45 -15.05 2.68 10.01
CA ILE A 45 -15.46 3.28 8.76
C ILE A 45 -15.09 2.32 7.63
N ASP A 46 -16.07 1.60 7.09
CA ASP A 46 -15.89 0.78 5.88
C ASP A 46 -16.09 1.63 4.64
N VAL A 47 -15.14 1.54 3.71
CA VAL A 47 -15.15 2.31 2.47
C VAL A 47 -14.77 1.38 1.32
N GLY A 48 -15.57 1.45 0.24
CA GLY A 48 -15.32 0.66 -0.96
C GLY A 48 -13.89 0.83 -1.52
N GLY A 49 -13.20 -0.30 -1.73
CA GLY A 49 -11.85 -0.34 -2.31
C GLY A 49 -11.81 -0.28 -3.85
N GLN A 50 -12.97 -0.32 -4.50
CA GLN A 50 -13.11 -0.30 -5.95
C GLN A 50 -12.70 1.06 -6.53
N THR A 51 -12.12 1.09 -7.73
CA THR A 51 -11.60 2.33 -8.36
C THR A 51 -12.60 3.49 -8.37
N LYS A 52 -13.89 3.22 -8.61
CA LYS A 52 -14.95 4.24 -8.61
C LYS A 52 -15.29 4.82 -7.23
N GLU A 53 -15.01 4.05 -6.18
CA GLU A 53 -15.31 4.40 -4.79
C GLU A 53 -14.13 5.12 -4.11
N ARG A 54 -12.90 4.93 -4.61
CA ARG A 54 -11.67 5.54 -4.05
C ARG A 54 -11.74 7.08 -3.94
N ARG A 55 -12.50 7.74 -4.80
CA ARG A 55 -12.71 9.21 -4.71
C ARG A 55 -13.41 9.65 -3.42
N LYS A 56 -14.11 8.75 -2.74
CA LYS A 56 -14.80 9.03 -1.46
C LYS A 56 -13.88 8.92 -0.26
N TRP A 57 -12.69 8.30 -0.39
CA TRP A 57 -11.78 8.07 0.73
C TRP A 57 -11.39 9.36 1.47
N CYS A 58 -11.22 10.46 0.76
CA CYS A 58 -10.88 11.74 1.39
C CYS A 58 -11.94 12.25 2.38
N GLN A 59 -13.18 11.76 2.29
CA GLN A 59 -14.29 12.16 3.17
C GLN A 59 -14.15 11.59 4.59
N CYS A 60 -13.36 10.52 4.78
CA CYS A 60 -13.16 9.88 6.08
C CYS A 60 -11.74 10.08 6.65
N PHE A 61 -10.94 10.97 6.06
CA PHE A 61 -9.56 11.20 6.52
C PHE A 61 -9.46 12.14 7.74
N SER A 62 -10.52 12.84 8.12
CA SER A 62 -10.56 13.64 9.34
C SER A 62 -10.55 12.75 10.58
N ASP A 63 -9.69 13.05 11.54
CA ASP A 63 -9.64 12.44 12.88
C ASP A 63 -9.43 10.91 12.91
N MET A 64 -8.97 10.33 11.81
CA MET A 64 -8.64 8.90 11.78
C MET A 64 -7.41 8.59 12.65
N THR A 65 -7.55 7.63 13.55
CA THR A 65 -6.47 7.19 14.44
C THR A 65 -5.58 6.14 13.79
N SER A 66 -6.18 5.23 13.03
CA SER A 66 -5.51 4.10 12.39
C SER A 66 -6.20 3.73 11.08
N VAL A 67 -5.45 3.19 10.13
CA VAL A 67 -6.01 2.61 8.90
C VAL A 67 -5.75 1.11 8.86
N LEU A 68 -6.79 0.34 8.57
CA LEU A 68 -6.72 -1.08 8.28
C LEU A 68 -6.74 -1.31 6.77
N PHE A 69 -5.59 -1.69 6.21
CA PHE A 69 -5.46 -1.99 4.79
C PHE A 69 -5.53 -3.50 4.55
N LEU A 70 -6.59 -3.94 3.85
CA LEU A 70 -6.82 -5.34 3.53
C LEU A 70 -6.21 -5.70 2.16
N ILE A 71 -5.33 -6.69 2.15
CA ILE A 71 -4.68 -7.22 0.95
C ILE A 71 -5.05 -8.68 0.82
N ALA A 72 -5.57 -9.09 -0.33
CA ALA A 72 -5.71 -10.51 -0.64
C ALA A 72 -4.35 -11.08 -1.06
N SER A 73 -3.66 -11.78 -0.16
CA SER A 73 -2.31 -12.31 -0.40
C SER A 73 -2.27 -13.38 -1.48
N SER A 74 -3.39 -14.08 -1.70
CA SER A 74 -3.53 -15.08 -2.76
C SER A 74 -3.58 -14.50 -4.18
N HIS A 75 -3.74 -13.19 -4.36
CA HIS A 75 -3.91 -12.55 -5.66
C HIS A 75 -2.59 -12.26 -6.40
N TYR A 76 -1.46 -12.85 -5.98
CA TYR A 76 -0.15 -12.54 -6.58
C TYR A 76 -0.06 -12.90 -8.07
N ASP A 77 -0.88 -13.81 -8.55
CA ASP A 77 -0.98 -14.34 -9.92
C ASP A 77 -2.32 -14.03 -10.59
N GLU A 78 -3.13 -13.16 -9.98
CA GLU A 78 -4.44 -12.80 -10.53
C GLU A 78 -4.41 -11.44 -11.20
N HIS A 79 -5.01 -11.36 -12.40
CA HIS A 79 -5.14 -10.12 -13.15
C HIS A 79 -6.59 -9.69 -13.25
N TYR A 80 -6.79 -8.41 -13.52
CA TYR A 80 -8.06 -7.88 -14.01
C TYR A 80 -7.80 -6.95 -15.18
N GLN A 81 -8.79 -6.81 -16.05
CA GLN A 81 -8.76 -5.79 -17.08
C GLN A 81 -9.40 -4.52 -16.54
N ASP A 82 -8.65 -3.43 -16.51
CA ASP A 82 -9.19 -2.13 -16.14
C ASP A 82 -10.28 -1.72 -17.13
N ARG A 83 -11.47 -1.39 -16.61
CA ARG A 83 -12.64 -1.17 -17.46
C ARG A 83 -12.50 0.05 -18.37
N VAL A 84 -11.70 1.04 -17.95
CA VAL A 84 -11.52 2.33 -18.61
C VAL A 84 -10.36 2.27 -19.59
N THR A 85 -9.17 1.92 -19.09
CA THR A 85 -7.92 1.91 -19.88
C THR A 85 -7.74 0.64 -20.72
N LYS A 86 -8.51 -0.43 -20.43
CA LYS A 86 -8.40 -1.77 -21.04
C LYS A 86 -7.08 -2.50 -20.76
N GLU A 87 -6.24 -1.97 -19.90
CA GLU A 87 -4.98 -2.59 -19.49
C GLU A 87 -5.22 -3.80 -18.58
N PHE A 88 -4.43 -4.85 -18.77
CA PHE A 88 -4.35 -5.96 -17.82
C PHE A 88 -3.42 -5.60 -16.67
N ARG A 89 -3.92 -5.71 -15.44
CA ARG A 89 -3.17 -5.35 -14.23
C ARG A 89 -3.19 -6.50 -13.23
N ASN A 90 -2.03 -6.80 -12.67
CA ASN A 90 -1.89 -7.71 -11.55
C ASN A 90 -2.53 -7.10 -10.30
N LYS A 91 -3.38 -7.87 -9.62
CA LYS A 91 -4.16 -7.40 -8.47
C LYS A 91 -3.30 -7.06 -7.25
N LEU A 92 -2.24 -7.84 -6.97
CA LEU A 92 -1.34 -7.56 -5.85
C LEU A 92 -0.46 -6.34 -6.12
N ARG A 93 0.00 -6.15 -7.36
CA ARG A 93 0.73 -4.92 -7.76
C ARG A 93 -0.15 -3.68 -7.65
N GLU A 94 -1.40 -3.76 -8.08
CA GLU A 94 -2.36 -2.66 -7.90
C GLU A 94 -2.56 -2.34 -6.41
N ALA A 95 -2.65 -3.35 -5.55
CA ALA A 95 -2.74 -3.13 -4.10
C ALA A 95 -1.50 -2.42 -3.53
N MET A 96 -0.30 -2.72 -4.04
CA MET A 96 0.94 -2.00 -3.67
C MET A 96 0.88 -0.52 -4.07
N ILE A 97 0.44 -0.21 -5.30
CA ILE A 97 0.31 1.17 -5.80
C ILE A 97 -0.68 1.96 -4.94
N VAL A 98 -1.83 1.36 -4.63
CA VAL A 98 -2.86 1.99 -3.80
C VAL A 98 -2.34 2.23 -2.39
N PHE A 99 -1.65 1.25 -1.81
CA PHE A 99 -1.06 1.36 -0.49
C PHE A 99 -0.01 2.48 -0.43
N GLU A 100 0.88 2.56 -1.42
CA GLU A 100 1.89 3.61 -1.54
C GLU A 100 1.25 5.01 -1.61
N GLY A 101 0.20 5.18 -2.42
CA GLY A 101 -0.55 6.44 -2.50
C GLY A 101 -1.18 6.83 -1.16
N LEU A 102 -1.72 5.84 -0.43
CA LEU A 102 -2.37 6.04 0.87
C LEU A 102 -1.36 6.49 1.95
N ILE A 103 -0.25 5.77 2.11
CA ILE A 103 0.75 6.08 3.15
C ILE A 103 1.49 7.40 2.86
N ASN A 104 1.60 7.81 1.61
CA ASN A 104 2.24 9.07 1.23
C ASN A 104 1.30 10.27 1.36
N HIS A 105 0.01 10.04 1.55
CA HIS A 105 -0.96 11.12 1.74
C HIS A 105 -0.73 11.87 3.07
N VAL A 106 -0.88 13.20 3.04
CA VAL A 106 -0.61 14.09 4.19
C VAL A 106 -1.43 13.73 5.43
N ALA A 107 -2.69 13.30 5.25
CA ALA A 107 -3.56 12.90 6.35
C ALA A 107 -3.01 11.68 7.13
N PHE A 108 -2.20 10.82 6.48
CA PHE A 108 -1.69 9.58 7.05
C PHE A 108 -0.32 9.72 7.73
N ARG A 109 0.20 10.95 7.85
CA ARG A 109 1.52 11.21 8.48
C ARG A 109 1.57 10.78 9.95
N ARG A 110 0.44 10.86 10.66
CA ARG A 110 0.34 10.53 12.09
C ARG A 110 -0.56 9.33 12.37
N VAL A 111 -1.17 8.74 11.35
CA VAL A 111 -2.07 7.59 11.44
C VAL A 111 -1.25 6.31 11.63
N SER A 112 -1.71 5.42 12.50
CA SER A 112 -1.14 4.08 12.65
C SER A 112 -1.56 3.20 11.46
N ILE A 113 -0.60 2.53 10.81
CA ILE A 113 -0.88 1.69 9.65
C ILE A 113 -0.98 0.23 10.08
N ILE A 114 -2.09 -0.42 9.74
CA ILE A 114 -2.33 -1.84 9.96
C ILE A 114 -2.51 -2.50 8.59
N ILE A 115 -1.81 -3.59 8.34
CA ILE A 115 -1.94 -4.39 7.13
C ILE A 115 -2.43 -5.79 7.48
N PHE A 116 -3.52 -6.21 6.86
CA PHE A 116 -3.92 -7.61 6.84
C PHE A 116 -3.65 -8.21 5.48
N PHE A 117 -2.79 -9.22 5.46
CA PHE A 117 -2.63 -10.14 4.35
C PHE A 117 -3.70 -11.22 4.48
N ASN A 118 -4.90 -10.90 4.01
CA ASN A 118 -6.08 -11.75 4.04
C ASN A 118 -6.03 -12.84 2.94
N LYS A 119 -6.91 -13.84 3.03
CA LYS A 119 -6.93 -15.04 2.16
C LYS A 119 -5.67 -15.89 2.29
N THR A 120 -5.14 -15.99 3.51
CA THR A 120 -3.93 -16.77 3.80
C THR A 120 -4.16 -18.28 3.62
N ASP A 121 -5.38 -18.75 3.87
CA ASP A 121 -5.87 -20.08 3.54
C ASP A 121 -5.72 -20.39 2.04
N ILE A 122 -6.24 -19.52 1.17
CA ILE A 122 -6.15 -19.70 -0.29
C ILE A 122 -4.68 -19.59 -0.75
N LEU A 123 -3.89 -18.70 -0.14
CA LEU A 123 -2.45 -18.61 -0.43
C LEU A 123 -1.73 -19.91 -0.09
N LYS A 124 -2.01 -20.50 1.08
CA LYS A 124 -1.43 -21.79 1.51
C LYS A 124 -1.71 -22.90 0.52
N GLU A 125 -2.97 -23.05 0.12
CA GLU A 125 -3.40 -24.05 -0.85
C GLU A 125 -2.73 -23.84 -2.21
N LYS A 126 -2.71 -22.60 -2.70
CA LYS A 126 -2.13 -22.25 -4.00
C LYS A 126 -0.63 -22.51 -4.08
N VAL A 127 0.11 -22.13 -3.03
CA VAL A 127 1.56 -22.37 -2.93
C VAL A 127 1.85 -23.87 -2.84
N ALA A 128 1.06 -24.62 -2.06
CA ALA A 128 1.21 -26.07 -1.92
C ALA A 128 0.87 -26.83 -3.22
N ALA A 129 -0.08 -26.34 -4.00
CA ALA A 129 -0.44 -26.93 -5.29
C ALA A 129 0.66 -26.75 -6.35
N GLY A 130 1.54 -25.74 -6.20
CA GLY A 130 2.67 -25.51 -7.10
C GLY A 130 2.28 -25.11 -8.53
N GLN A 131 1.02 -24.69 -8.74
CA GLN A 131 0.48 -24.39 -10.07
C GLN A 131 0.80 -22.98 -10.57
N SER A 132 1.19 -22.07 -9.68
CA SER A 132 1.57 -20.71 -10.05
C SER A 132 2.80 -20.23 -9.30
N ASN A 133 3.64 -19.47 -9.99
CA ASN A 133 4.93 -19.02 -9.50
C ASN A 133 4.94 -17.51 -9.36
N ILE A 134 5.09 -17.02 -8.12
CA ILE A 134 5.12 -15.59 -7.82
C ILE A 134 6.23 -14.83 -8.58
N ARG A 135 7.31 -15.50 -9.00
CA ARG A 135 8.40 -14.87 -9.76
C ARG A 135 7.98 -14.35 -11.13
N ASP A 136 7.01 -15.01 -11.76
CA ASP A 136 6.53 -14.63 -13.09
C ASP A 136 5.90 -13.23 -13.04
N GLU A 137 5.26 -12.93 -11.90
CA GLU A 137 4.58 -11.67 -11.65
C GLU A 137 5.48 -10.66 -10.93
N PHE A 138 6.48 -11.11 -10.17
CA PHE A 138 7.39 -10.28 -9.37
C PHE A 138 8.85 -10.61 -9.69
N PRO A 139 9.45 -9.97 -10.72
CA PRO A 139 10.85 -10.20 -11.09
C PRO A 139 11.86 -9.83 -10.00
N ASN A 140 11.45 -8.97 -9.05
CA ASN A 140 12.24 -8.61 -7.88
C ASN A 140 12.11 -9.60 -6.71
N TYR A 141 11.38 -10.71 -6.90
CA TYR A 141 11.31 -11.78 -5.91
C TYR A 141 12.72 -12.38 -5.69
N PRO A 142 13.23 -12.44 -4.45
CA PRO A 142 14.60 -12.85 -4.20
C PRO A 142 14.96 -14.22 -4.78
N ALA A 143 16.12 -14.30 -5.44
CA ALA A 143 16.62 -15.57 -6.00
C ALA A 143 16.83 -16.64 -4.91
N ARG A 144 17.15 -16.21 -3.67
CA ARG A 144 17.37 -17.09 -2.51
C ARG A 144 16.10 -17.72 -1.93
N PHE A 145 14.93 -17.17 -2.25
CA PHE A 145 13.64 -17.60 -1.71
C PHE A 145 13.03 -18.70 -2.56
N ASP A 146 12.28 -19.61 -1.97
CA ASP A 146 11.56 -20.65 -2.69
C ASP A 146 10.11 -20.19 -2.97
N PRO A 147 9.69 -20.04 -4.24
CA PRO A 147 8.36 -19.55 -4.60
C PRO A 147 7.25 -20.54 -4.23
N PHE A 148 7.60 -21.79 -3.93
CA PHE A 148 6.68 -22.83 -3.47
C PHE A 148 6.74 -23.05 -1.96
N ARG A 149 7.50 -22.21 -1.24
CA ARG A 149 7.53 -22.19 0.22
C ARG A 149 6.72 -21.01 0.74
N LEU A 150 5.64 -21.32 1.46
CA LEU A 150 4.75 -20.31 2.03
C LEU A 150 5.49 -19.22 2.81
N GLN A 151 6.42 -19.61 3.68
CA GLN A 151 7.15 -18.67 4.53
C GLN A 151 7.95 -17.65 3.71
N ASP A 152 8.57 -18.09 2.60
CA ASP A 152 9.39 -17.23 1.76
C ASP A 152 8.51 -16.27 0.94
N VAL A 153 7.38 -16.77 0.42
CA VAL A 153 6.35 -15.96 -0.24
C VAL A 153 5.79 -14.88 0.70
N GLN A 154 5.41 -15.27 1.92
CA GLN A 154 4.91 -14.37 2.95
C GLN A 154 5.95 -13.32 3.35
N THR A 155 7.21 -13.73 3.51
CA THR A 155 8.32 -12.84 3.86
C THR A 155 8.55 -11.81 2.75
N PHE A 156 8.55 -12.23 1.48
CA PHE A 156 8.65 -11.31 0.34
C PHE A 156 7.51 -10.29 0.33
N MET A 157 6.25 -10.73 0.47
CA MET A 157 5.10 -9.81 0.46
C MET A 157 5.24 -8.75 1.55
N VAL A 158 5.59 -9.18 2.76
CA VAL A 158 5.85 -8.28 3.87
C VAL A 158 6.97 -7.29 3.54
N GLU A 159 8.12 -7.76 3.06
CA GLU A 159 9.27 -6.91 2.72
C GLU A 159 8.91 -5.90 1.63
N ALA A 160 8.14 -6.31 0.63
CA ALA A 160 7.68 -5.45 -0.46
C ALA A 160 6.83 -4.29 0.06
N PHE A 161 5.82 -4.54 0.91
CA PHE A 161 4.96 -3.49 1.47
C PHE A 161 5.69 -2.62 2.51
N VAL A 162 6.56 -3.21 3.34
CA VAL A 162 7.36 -2.47 4.32
C VAL A 162 8.32 -1.51 3.62
N SER A 163 8.89 -1.90 2.48
CA SER A 163 9.81 -1.05 1.71
C SER A 163 9.15 0.24 1.23
N LEU A 164 7.87 0.19 0.85
CA LEU A 164 7.08 1.38 0.47
C LEU A 164 6.96 2.37 1.65
N VAL A 165 6.78 1.86 2.87
CA VAL A 165 6.72 2.70 4.08
C VAL A 165 8.05 3.38 4.38
N ASN A 166 9.17 2.67 4.22
CA ASN A 166 10.48 3.23 4.52
C ASN A 166 10.92 4.30 3.51
N GLN A 167 10.59 4.14 2.22
CA GLN A 167 10.86 5.16 1.18
C GLN A 167 10.15 6.47 1.51
N SER A 168 8.91 6.41 1.99
CA SER A 168 8.15 7.59 2.41
C SER A 168 8.76 8.34 3.60
N ALA A 169 9.51 7.64 4.46
CA ALA A 169 10.11 8.25 5.64
C ALA A 169 11.33 9.10 5.24
N SER A 170 12.16 8.62 4.32
CA SER A 170 13.40 9.29 3.90
C SER A 170 13.19 10.60 3.13
N GLU A 171 12.11 10.76 2.38
CA GLU A 171 11.83 12.00 1.59
C GLU A 171 11.25 13.15 2.41
N SER A 172 10.94 12.95 3.70
CA SER A 172 10.39 14.00 4.56
C SER A 172 11.45 14.94 5.18
N ALA A 173 12.72 14.84 4.77
CA ALA A 173 13.76 15.79 5.17
C ALA A 173 13.55 17.15 4.46
N PRO A 174 13.70 18.30 5.16
CA PRO A 174 13.51 19.60 4.54
C PRO A 174 14.59 19.84 3.48
N VAL A 175 14.17 20.14 2.25
CA VAL A 175 15.04 20.62 1.17
C VAL A 175 15.73 21.90 1.65
N PRO A 176 17.07 22.04 1.58
CA PRO A 176 17.72 23.29 1.93
C PRO A 176 17.20 24.38 0.99
N ALA A 177 16.76 25.51 1.56
CA ALA A 177 16.36 26.68 0.78
C ALA A 177 17.54 27.13 -0.08
N THR A 178 17.54 26.76 -1.36
CA THR A 178 18.49 27.30 -2.33
C THR A 178 18.13 28.76 -2.57
N ALA A 179 19.15 29.60 -2.42
CA ALA A 179 19.06 31.04 -2.50
C ALA A 179 18.34 31.51 -3.77
N ARG A 180 17.38 32.44 -3.60
CA ARG A 180 16.79 33.21 -4.70
C ARG A 180 17.92 33.97 -5.42
N PRO A 181 18.06 33.87 -6.75
CA PRO A 181 18.86 34.84 -7.48
C PRO A 181 18.05 36.15 -7.56
N ALA A 182 18.66 37.24 -7.12
CA ALA A 182 18.18 38.58 -7.41
C ALA A 182 18.40 38.87 -8.90
N ILE A 183 17.34 39.20 -9.64
CA ILE A 183 17.45 39.80 -10.97
C ILE A 183 16.77 41.15 -10.93
N ALA A 184 17.57 42.18 -11.19
CA ALA A 184 17.16 43.56 -11.34
C ALA A 184 16.54 43.81 -12.72
N GLY A 185 15.48 44.62 -12.74
CA GLY A 185 15.34 45.70 -13.73
C GLY A 185 14.77 45.42 -15.13
N ARG A 186 13.57 46.00 -15.34
CA ARG A 186 13.04 46.63 -16.56
C ARG A 186 12.59 45.76 -17.75
N GLY A 187 11.36 46.04 -18.19
CA GLY A 187 10.92 45.84 -19.58
C GLY A 187 9.43 45.52 -19.72
N SER A 188 8.61 46.54 -19.97
CA SER A 188 7.22 46.43 -20.40
C SER A 188 7.15 45.93 -21.86
N LEU A 189 6.08 45.20 -22.23
CA LEU A 189 5.20 45.43 -23.41
C LEU A 189 4.42 44.15 -23.84
N SER A 190 3.09 44.33 -23.95
CA SER A 190 2.11 43.78 -24.92
C SER A 190 2.33 42.45 -25.67
N GLY A 191 1.29 41.58 -25.71
CA GLY A 191 1.19 40.36 -26.54
C GLY A 191 0.92 40.64 -28.04
N PRO A 192 0.21 39.77 -28.81
CA PRO A 192 -0.12 38.36 -28.64
C PRO A 192 0.23 37.48 -29.89
N SER A 193 0.00 36.16 -29.78
CA SER A 193 -0.30 35.20 -30.87
C SER A 193 0.77 34.86 -31.92
N PHE A 194 1.03 33.56 -32.17
CA PHE A 194 0.45 32.77 -33.28
C PHE A 194 1.21 31.45 -33.46
N SER A 195 0.49 30.45 -33.97
CA SER A 195 0.86 29.08 -34.29
C SER A 195 1.98 28.92 -35.33
N GLY A 196 2.64 27.76 -35.36
CA GLY A 196 3.37 27.33 -36.55
C GLY A 196 4.31 26.14 -36.37
N THR A 197 3.77 24.95 -36.57
CA THR A 197 4.36 23.74 -37.17
C THR A 197 5.75 23.92 -37.82
N THR A 198 6.65 22.94 -37.69
CA THR A 198 7.01 21.93 -38.73
C THR A 198 8.37 21.27 -38.45
N ARG A 199 8.33 19.94 -38.38
CA ARG A 199 9.25 18.91 -38.91
C ARG A 199 10.77 19.14 -39.00
N ASN A 200 11.44 18.06 -38.59
CA ASN A 200 12.35 17.22 -39.37
C ASN A 200 13.86 17.35 -39.22
N ASP A 201 14.43 16.15 -39.23
CA ASP A 201 15.70 15.77 -39.82
C ASP A 201 16.96 16.05 -39.00
N ILE A 202 17.99 15.21 -38.98
CA ILE A 202 18.24 13.81 -39.34
C ILE A 202 19.66 13.57 -38.80
N ALA A 203 19.93 12.34 -38.40
CA ALA A 203 21.22 11.68 -38.30
C ALA A 203 22.54 12.50 -38.27
N GLY A 204 23.37 12.12 -37.30
CA GLY A 204 24.54 11.34 -37.70
C GLY A 204 25.87 11.71 -37.05
N ILE A 205 26.64 10.64 -36.84
CA ILE A 205 28.10 10.53 -37.05
C ILE A 205 28.98 10.52 -35.78
N MET A 206 29.35 9.27 -35.45
CA MET A 206 30.69 8.72 -35.15
C MET A 206 31.53 9.28 -33.98
N ARG A 207 31.79 8.41 -32.99
CA ARG A 207 33.02 7.62 -32.77
C ARG A 207 34.26 8.43 -32.33
N ARG A 208 34.75 8.10 -31.12
CA ARG A 208 36.11 7.61 -30.78
C ARG A 208 36.31 7.80 -29.27
N THR A 209 36.34 6.71 -28.48
CA THR A 209 37.53 5.96 -28.02
C THR A 209 38.49 6.74 -27.10
N SER A 210 39.00 6.00 -26.11
CA SER A 210 40.15 6.21 -25.21
C SER A 210 39.99 7.12 -23.98
N ALA A 211 39.91 6.47 -22.81
CA ALA A 211 40.62 6.87 -21.59
C ALA A 211 42.15 6.63 -21.79
N PRO A 212 43.09 7.22 -21.00
CA PRO A 212 43.22 6.92 -19.56
C PRO A 212 43.78 8.07 -18.69
N GLY A 213 43.89 7.85 -17.37
CA GLY A 213 44.99 8.43 -16.58
C GLY A 213 44.62 9.33 -15.39
N SER A 214 44.41 8.69 -14.24
CA SER A 214 44.78 9.06 -12.86
C SER A 214 45.12 10.52 -12.47
N ALA A 215 44.40 11.04 -11.48
CA ALA A 215 44.94 11.93 -10.45
C ALA A 215 44.16 11.76 -9.13
N ASN A 216 44.87 11.31 -8.09
CA ASN A 216 44.40 11.30 -6.70
C ASN A 216 44.21 12.74 -6.20
N THR A 217 43.28 12.96 -5.26
CA THR A 217 43.55 13.47 -3.88
C THR A 217 42.25 14.02 -3.27
N ALA A 218 41.83 13.46 -2.13
CA ALA A 218 41.33 14.13 -0.92
C ALA A 218 40.30 13.27 -0.18
N LEU A 219 40.72 12.67 0.93
CA LEU A 219 39.83 12.21 1.98
C LEU A 219 39.02 13.40 2.50
N ALA A 220 37.72 13.44 2.21
CA ALA A 220 36.80 14.30 2.93
C ALA A 220 36.37 13.58 4.23
N VAL A 221 36.97 14.03 5.34
CA VAL A 221 36.50 13.74 6.70
C VAL A 221 35.06 14.23 6.81
N SER A 222 34.11 13.31 6.97
CA SER A 222 32.71 13.63 7.21
C SER A 222 32.53 14.16 8.63
N THR A 223 32.43 15.48 8.76
CA THR A 223 31.92 16.09 10.00
C THR A 223 30.45 15.68 10.18
N PRO A 224 30.02 15.22 11.37
CA PRO A 224 28.63 14.85 11.60
C PRO A 224 27.73 16.09 11.55
N LYS A 225 26.72 16.08 10.69
CA LYS A 225 25.68 17.13 10.64
C LYS A 225 24.94 17.19 11.99
N PRO A 226 24.63 18.38 12.52
CA PRO A 226 23.98 18.50 13.82
C PRO A 226 22.51 18.09 13.72
N ASN A 227 22.07 17.27 14.69
CA ASN A 227 20.71 17.01 15.15
C ASN A 227 19.56 17.24 14.14
N VAL A 228 19.37 16.28 13.23
CA VAL A 228 18.02 16.02 12.72
C VAL A 228 17.34 15.10 13.74
N PRO A 229 16.22 15.50 14.38
CA PRO A 229 15.50 14.60 15.27
C PRO A 229 15.14 13.33 14.49
N PRO A 230 15.30 12.13 15.08
CA PRO A 230 15.05 10.89 14.36
C PRO A 230 13.62 10.93 13.83
N LEU A 231 13.48 10.77 12.51
CA LEU A 231 12.18 10.59 11.87
C LEU A 231 11.47 9.46 12.61
N ARG A 232 10.40 9.79 13.34
CA ARG A 232 9.63 8.80 14.08
C ARG A 232 9.17 7.74 13.10
N ARG A 233 9.68 6.52 13.27
CA ARG A 233 9.32 5.36 12.45
C ARG A 233 7.80 5.21 12.51
N ARG A 234 7.13 5.26 11.35
CA ARG A 234 5.69 5.06 11.30
C ARG A 234 5.36 3.69 11.88
N MET A 235 4.33 3.64 12.70
CA MET A 235 3.87 2.40 13.27
C MET A 235 3.18 1.58 12.19
N LEU A 236 3.76 0.41 11.92
CA LEU A 236 3.27 -0.53 10.93
C LEU A 236 3.03 -1.86 11.62
N TYR A 237 1.76 -2.20 11.80
CA TYR A 237 1.33 -3.52 12.26
C TYR A 237 0.95 -4.37 11.05
N ARG A 238 1.31 -5.66 11.04
CA ARG A 238 1.08 -6.53 9.88
C ARG A 238 0.79 -7.96 10.28
N HIS A 239 -0.33 -8.51 9.84
CA HIS A 239 -0.73 -9.88 10.15
C HIS A 239 -1.28 -10.60 8.92
N PHE A 240 -1.07 -11.92 8.88
CA PHE A 240 -1.73 -12.80 7.93
C PHE A 240 -3.06 -13.24 8.51
N THR A 241 -4.13 -13.07 7.74
CA THR A 241 -5.50 -13.33 8.19
C THR A 241 -6.27 -14.21 7.21
N THR A 242 -7.32 -14.82 7.75
CA THR A 242 -8.37 -15.50 7.01
C THR A 242 -9.70 -14.94 7.52
N ALA A 243 -10.29 -14.00 6.78
CA ALA A 243 -11.47 -13.25 7.22
C ALA A 243 -12.71 -14.12 7.52
N VAL A 244 -12.79 -15.30 6.90
CA VAL A 244 -13.86 -16.27 7.16
C VAL A 244 -13.64 -17.08 8.45
N ASP A 245 -12.43 -17.03 9.03
CA ASP A 245 -12.10 -17.66 10.31
C ASP A 245 -12.23 -16.63 11.44
N ARG A 246 -13.37 -16.71 12.14
CA ARG A 246 -13.67 -15.84 13.28
C ARG A 246 -12.59 -15.87 14.36
N ARG A 247 -12.02 -17.04 14.68
CA ARG A 247 -11.00 -17.16 15.75
C ARG A 247 -9.70 -16.48 15.34
N ASN A 248 -9.32 -16.64 14.07
CA ASN A 248 -8.16 -15.93 13.52
C ASN A 248 -8.33 -14.42 13.63
N ILE A 249 -9.50 -13.91 13.22
CA ILE A 249 -9.81 -12.48 13.29
C ILE A 249 -9.83 -12.00 14.74
N GLU A 250 -10.53 -12.68 15.65
CA GLU A 250 -10.56 -12.31 17.08
C GLU A 250 -9.14 -12.26 17.67
N THR A 251 -8.31 -13.28 17.41
CA THR A 251 -6.92 -13.32 17.91
C THR A 251 -6.09 -12.15 17.40
N VAL A 252 -6.20 -11.84 16.11
CA VAL A 252 -5.45 -10.74 15.49
C VAL A 252 -5.93 -9.39 15.99
N PHE A 253 -7.24 -9.20 16.17
CA PHE A 253 -7.80 -7.98 16.73
C PHE A 253 -7.39 -7.78 18.19
N HIS A 254 -7.41 -8.83 19.01
CA HIS A 254 -6.90 -8.75 20.38
C HIS A 254 -5.42 -8.32 20.42
N ALA A 255 -4.57 -8.94 19.61
CA ALA A 255 -3.15 -8.57 19.53
C ALA A 255 -2.93 -7.14 19.00
N MET A 256 -3.80 -6.67 18.10
CA MET A 256 -3.80 -5.28 17.63
C MET A 256 -4.16 -4.30 18.73
N GLN A 257 -5.12 -4.64 19.58
CA GLN A 257 -5.62 -3.73 20.61
C GLN A 257 -4.54 -3.40 21.63
N ASP A 258 -3.78 -4.40 22.08
CA ASP A 258 -2.67 -4.20 23.01
C ASP A 258 -1.60 -3.27 22.44
N THR A 259 -1.41 -3.29 21.12
CA THR A 259 -0.35 -2.52 20.46
C THR A 259 -0.84 -1.16 20.00
N VAL A 260 -1.89 -1.12 19.18
CA VAL A 260 -2.37 0.09 18.49
C VAL A 260 -3.23 0.95 19.40
N LEU A 261 -4.12 0.33 20.18
CA LEU A 261 -5.07 1.04 21.04
C LEU A 261 -4.34 1.65 22.25
N GLN A 262 -3.43 0.90 22.89
CA GLN A 262 -2.59 1.46 23.96
C GLN A 262 -1.71 2.63 23.48
N ILE A 263 -1.22 2.58 22.25
CA ILE A 263 -0.34 3.62 21.72
C ILE A 263 -1.14 4.84 21.27
N ASN A 264 -2.30 4.64 20.64
CA ASN A 264 -3.19 5.73 20.28
C ASN A 264 -3.78 6.42 21.54
N LEU A 265 -4.17 5.67 22.56
CA LEU A 265 -4.61 6.20 23.86
C LEU A 265 -3.49 6.97 24.58
N ARG A 266 -2.27 6.42 24.63
CA ARG A 266 -1.10 7.17 25.15
C ARG A 266 -0.86 8.47 24.39
N ARG A 267 -1.11 8.48 23.07
CA ARG A 267 -0.93 9.68 22.23
C ARG A 267 -1.95 10.77 22.51
N ILE A 268 -3.20 10.37 22.78
CA ILE A 268 -4.31 11.28 23.12
C ILE A 268 -4.17 11.78 24.57
N MET A 269 -3.71 10.93 25.49
CA MET A 269 -3.52 11.30 26.91
C MET A 269 -2.24 12.11 27.18
N MET A 270 -1.29 12.15 26.25
CA MET A 270 -0.03 12.91 26.35
C MET A 270 0.05 14.11 25.37
N SER A 271 -1.05 14.47 24.70
CA SER A 271 -1.19 15.69 23.88
C SER A 271 -2.04 16.72 24.61
#